data_AF-A0A7D8Y9P3-F1
#
_entry.id   AF-A0A7D8Y9P3-F1
#
_cell.length_a   1.000
_cell.length_b   1.000
_cell.length_c   1.000
_cell.angle_alpha   90.00
_cell.angle_beta   90.00
_cell.angle_gamma   90.00
#
_symmetry.space_group_name_H-M   'P 1'
#
loop_
_entity.id
_entity.type
_entity.pdbx_description
1 polymer ?
#
loop_
_entity_poly.entity_id
_entity_poly.type
_entity_poly.pdbx_seq_one_letter_code
_entity_poly.pdbx_strand_id
1 'polypeptide(L)' 'MDQVSGTSSPRRVEVSLGQVAPLIADALRSGRCWLQDFADDTVTIDADLYEILLAYAKLRRQDAA' A
#
# COMPACT_ATOMS: atom_id res chain seq x y z
N MET A 1 18.27 -12.35 -34.58
CA MET A 1 17.88 -10.96 -34.26
C MET A 1 17.13 -11.06 -32.95
N ASP A 2 17.90 -11.24 -31.90
CA ASP A 2 17.48 -11.73 -30.59
C ASP A 2 17.33 -10.50 -29.71
N GLN A 3 16.20 -9.82 -29.88
CA GLN A 3 15.99 -8.50 -29.30
C GLN A 3 15.50 -8.63 -27.85
N VAL A 4 16.41 -8.35 -26.92
CA VAL A 4 16.19 -7.76 -25.59
C VAL A 4 15.09 -8.42 -24.75
N SER A 5 15.48 -9.38 -23.93
CA SER A 5 14.82 -9.62 -22.64
C SER A 5 15.07 -8.41 -21.75
N GLY A 6 14.27 -7.37 -21.93
CA GLY A 6 14.25 -6.22 -21.03
C GLY A 6 13.64 -6.67 -19.72
N THR A 7 14.48 -6.95 -18.73
CA THR A 7 14.05 -6.99 -17.34
C THR A 7 13.68 -5.56 -16.96
N SER A 8 12.47 -5.12 -17.30
CA SER A 8 11.95 -3.85 -16.83
C SER A 8 11.83 -3.96 -15.31
N SER A 9 12.76 -3.35 -14.58
CA SER A 9 12.61 -3.15 -13.15
C SER A 9 11.20 -2.60 -12.89
N PRO A 10 10.49 -3.11 -11.87
CA PRO A 10 9.13 -2.67 -11.58
C PRO A 10 9.14 -1.14 -11.46
N ARG A 11 8.37 -0.48 -12.33
CA ARG A 11 8.29 0.98 -12.38
C ARG A 11 7.57 1.46 -11.13
N ARG A 12 8.33 1.89 -10.13
CA ARG A 12 7.79 2.52 -8.92
C ARG A 12 7.54 4.00 -9.20
N VAL A 13 6.47 4.52 -8.61
CA VAL A 13 6.12 5.95 -8.66
C VAL A 13 5.96 6.45 -7.23
N GLU A 14 6.50 7.62 -6.94
CA GLU A 14 6.29 8.28 -5.66
C GLU A 14 4.99 9.09 -5.73
N VAL A 15 4.11 8.85 -4.77
CA VAL A 15 2.81 9.51 -4.66
C VAL A 15 2.60 9.95 -3.22
N SER A 16 1.92 11.09 -3.03
CA SER A 16 1.60 11.55 -1.68
C SER A 16 0.61 10.60 -1.01
N LEU A 17 0.80 10.33 0.29
CA LEU A 17 -0.16 9.57 1.08
C LEU A 17 -1.57 10.17 0.99
N GLY A 18 -1.69 11.50 0.99
CA GLY A 18 -2.98 12.19 0.88
C GLY A 18 -3.68 11.96 -0.47
N GLN A 19 -2.94 11.62 -1.52
CA GLN A 19 -3.52 11.27 -2.82
C GLN A 19 -3.95 9.80 -2.87
N VAL A 20 -3.13 8.89 -2.33
CA VAL A 20 -3.37 7.44 -2.46
C VAL A 20 -4.30 6.87 -1.38
N ALA A 21 -4.24 7.36 -0.14
CA ALA A 21 -5.05 6.87 0.98
C ALA A 21 -6.57 6.91 0.70
N PRO A 22 -7.17 8.01 0.17
CA PRO A 22 -8.60 8.02 -0.11
C PRO A 22 -9.00 7.02 -1.22
N LEU A 23 -8.13 6.77 -2.20
CA LEU A 23 -8.39 5.80 -3.28
C LEU A 23 -8.38 4.37 -2.76
N ILE A 24 -7.41 4.02 -1.90
CA ILE A 24 -7.36 2.70 -1.25
C ILE A 24 -8.56 2.52 -0.32
N ALA A 25 -8.90 3.53 0.48
CA ALA A 25 -10.07 3.50 1.36
C ALA A 25 -11.37 3.29 0.58
N ASP A 26 -11.51 3.93 -0.59
CA ASP A 26 -12.66 3.73 -1.47
C ASP A 26 -12.71 2.32 -2.07
N ALA A 27 -11.57 1.81 -2.54
CA ALA A 27 -11.46 0.47 -3.07
C ALA A 27 -11.85 -0.60 -2.05
N LEU A 28 -11.40 -0.44 -0.79
CA LEU A 28 -11.76 -1.31 0.33
C LEU A 28 -13.26 -1.27 0.63
N ARG A 29 -13.84 -0.07 0.78
CA ARG A 29 -15.29 0.09 1.05
C ARG A 29 -16.15 -0.48 -0.08
N SER A 30 -15.70 -0.33 -1.32
CA SER A 30 -16.42 -0.76 -2.52
C SER A 30 -16.17 -2.23 -2.89
N GLY A 31 -15.36 -2.97 -2.13
CA GLY A 31 -15.05 -4.38 -2.41
C GLY A 31 -14.31 -4.61 -3.73
N ARG A 32 -13.48 -3.65 -4.17
CA ARG A 32 -12.76 -3.75 -5.43
C ARG A 32 -11.71 -4.87 -5.36
N CYS A 33 -11.82 -5.84 -6.26
CA CYS A 33 -10.93 -7.00 -6.26
C CYS A 33 -9.48 -6.68 -6.67
N TRP A 34 -9.25 -5.60 -7.43
CA TRP A 34 -7.89 -5.24 -7.90
C TRP A 34 -6.91 -5.02 -6.75
N LEU A 35 -7.37 -4.61 -5.56
CA LEU A 35 -6.50 -4.38 -4.41
C LEU A 35 -5.89 -5.68 -3.88
N GLN A 36 -6.56 -6.82 -4.09
CA GLN A 36 -6.04 -8.14 -3.68
C GLN A 36 -4.80 -8.54 -4.47
N ASP A 37 -4.66 -8.03 -5.71
CA ASP A 37 -3.50 -8.27 -6.56
C ASP A 37 -2.21 -7.70 -5.93
N PHE A 38 -2.34 -6.74 -5.01
CA PHE A 38 -1.24 -6.07 -4.32
C PHE A 38 -1.08 -6.52 -2.85
N ALA A 39 -1.74 -7.60 -2.43
CA ALA A 39 -1.76 -8.00 -1.02
C ALA A 39 -0.39 -8.44 -0.49
N ASP A 40 0.45 -9.04 -1.35
CA ASP A 40 1.80 -9.51 -1.03
C ASP A 40 2.89 -8.46 -1.34
N ASP A 41 2.51 -7.31 -1.89
CA ASP A 41 3.44 -6.26 -2.30
C ASP A 41 3.92 -5.40 -1.11
N THR A 42 5.23 -5.15 -1.07
CA THR A 42 5.82 -4.26 -0.05
C THR A 42 5.69 -2.80 -0.47
N VAL A 43 5.03 -2.01 0.38
CA VAL A 43 4.95 -0.55 0.27
C VAL A 43 6.03 0.11 1.12
N THR A 44 6.72 1.10 0.57
CA THR A 44 7.68 1.94 1.31
C THR A 44 6.96 3.17 1.85
N ILE A 45 7.11 3.44 3.15
CA ILE A 45 6.60 4.64 3.83
C ILE A 45 7.68 5.21 4.75
N ASP A 46 7.53 6.47 5.14
CA ASP A 46 8.40 7.10 6.15
C ASP A 46 8.33 6.37 7.49
N ALA A 47 9.46 6.32 8.20
CA ALA A 47 9.56 5.65 9.50
C ALA A 47 8.58 6.25 10.52
N ASP A 48 8.47 7.58 10.56
CA ASP A 48 7.55 8.28 11.48
C ASP A 48 6.08 7.88 11.23
N LEU A 49 5.69 7.71 9.96
CA LEU A 49 4.35 7.26 9.61
C LEU A 49 4.12 5.80 10.04
N TYR A 50 5.11 4.94 9.83
CA TYR A 50 5.04 3.54 10.25
C TYR A 50 4.81 3.42 11.76
N GLU A 51 5.55 4.19 12.57
CA GLU A 51 5.39 4.19 14.03
C GLU A 51 3.97 4.61 14.46
N ILE A 52 3.42 5.67 13.84
CA ILE A 52 2.06 6.13 14.10
C ILE A 52 1.03 5.04 13.74
N LEU A 53 1.18 4.38 12.60
CA LEU A 53 0.27 3.32 12.17
C LEU A 53 0.31 2.11 13.12
N LEU A 54 1.50 1.75 13.61
CA LEU A 54 1.67 0.67 14.58
C LEU A 54 0.99 1.00 15.91
N ALA A 55 1.19 2.22 16.42
CA ALA A 55 0.54 2.69 17.64
C ALA A 55 -0.99 2.70 17.49
N TYR A 56 -1.49 3.18 16.35
CA TYR A 56 -2.92 3.20 16.05
C TYR A 56 -3.52 1.79 15.95
N ALA A 57 -2.83 0.85 15.31
CA ALA A 57 -3.28 -0.53 15.20
C ALA A 57 -3.35 -1.22 16.58
N LYS A 58 -2.40 -0.92 17.47
CA LYS A 58 -2.41 -1.40 18.85
C LYS A 58 -3.62 -0.86 19.62
N LEU A 59 -3.88 0.45 19.52
CA LEU A 59 -5.03 1.10 20.16
C LEU A 59 -6.35 0.45 19.71
N ARG A 60 -6.56 0.32 18.40
CA ARG A 60 -7.78 -0.31 17.85
C ARG A 60 -8.02 -1.74 18.31
N ARG A 61 -6.94 -2.50 18.52
CA ARG A 61 -7.04 -3.89 19.01
C ARG A 61 -7.43 -3.92 20.49
N GLN A 62 -6.96 -2.95 21.27
CA GLN A 62 -7.31 -2.82 22.68
C GLN A 62 -8.76 -2.38 22.86
N ASP A 63 -9.27 -1.49 22.00
CA ASP A 63 -10.66 -1.04 22.05
C ASP A 63 -11.69 -2.14 21.71
N ALA A 64 -11.26 -3.20 21.03
CA ALA A 64 -12.10 -4.31 20.59
C ALA A 64 -12.07 -5.54 21.54
N ALA A 65 -11.28 -5.47 22.62
CA ALA A 65 -11.08 -6.54 23.61
C ALA A 65 -11.85 -6.26 24.91
#